data_AF-A0A661CQE0-F1
#
_entry.id   AF-A0A661CQE0-F1
#
_cell.length_a   1.000
_cell.length_b   1.000
_cell.length_c   1.000
_cell.angle_alpha   90.00
_cell.angle_beta   90.00
_cell.angle_gamma   90.00
#
_symmetry.space_group_name_H-M   'P 1'
#
loop_
_entity.id
_entity.type
_entity.pdbx_description
1 polymer ?
#
loop_
_entity_poly.entity_id
_entity_poly.type
_entity_poly.pdbx_seq_one_letter_code
_entity_poly.pdbx_strand_id
1 'polypeptide(L)'
;MRLKNEDTMLILNSIKAFMEINNIIQYAIIFVMALFLIGCHNWLFKSAQSNPFRRSTIDLTPQEQVVIYVGLFGGTVLLMFWIIAPISQFRLDGLIAIGVTSISSLFIILTLKPLLGAMREDKLSYGFVINQKFLLTAYLIIFTELSFLNWFKEITIYVQTPFLIFVALYSVLIMIVGIYLGIPKNDDGKKVLPTQWRWRLVIVLNPIIVVLLTSLLVKLVLSIILLVQ
;
A
#
# COMPACT_ATOMS: atom_id res chain seq x y z
N MET A 1 26.41 5.07 46.66
CA MET A 1 25.35 4.32 45.92
C MET A 1 25.18 4.98 44.54
N ARG A 2 26.01 4.62 43.55
CA ARG A 2 26.03 5.26 42.21
C ARG A 2 26.01 4.26 41.03
N LEU A 3 26.30 2.98 41.31
CA LEU A 3 26.44 1.89 40.33
C LEU A 3 25.11 1.47 39.66
N LYS A 4 23.97 1.57 40.36
CA LYS A 4 22.67 1.11 39.83
C LYS A 4 22.20 1.90 38.61
N ASN A 5 22.69 3.13 38.42
CA ASN A 5 22.25 4.01 37.33
C ASN A 5 23.03 3.76 36.03
N GLU A 6 24.30 3.35 36.12
CA GLU A 6 25.15 3.05 34.95
C GLU A 6 24.72 1.74 34.28
N ASP A 7 24.48 0.68 35.06
CA ASP A 7 24.00 -0.61 34.53
C ASP A 7 22.63 -0.49 33.85
N THR A 8 21.73 0.30 34.43
CA THR A 8 20.40 0.56 33.85
C THR A 8 20.52 1.34 32.53
N MET A 9 21.44 2.32 32.45
CA MET A 9 21.69 3.09 31.23
C MET A 9 22.32 2.23 30.13
N LEU A 10 23.21 1.30 30.50
CA LEU A 10 23.88 0.37 29.59
C LEU A 10 22.87 -0.62 28.98
N ILE A 11 21.95 -1.16 29.78
CA ILE A 11 20.85 -2.01 29.31
C ILE A 11 19.91 -1.24 28.38
N LEU A 12 19.55 0.00 28.73
CA LEU A 12 18.67 0.82 27.89
C LEU A 12 19.30 1.14 26.53
N ASN A 13 20.61 1.44 26.51
CA ASN A 13 21.37 1.69 25.28
C ASN A 13 21.50 0.42 24.43
N SER A 14 21.68 -0.74 25.07
CA SER A 14 21.70 -2.04 24.40
C SER A 14 20.36 -2.37 23.73
N ILE A 15 19.25 -2.09 24.42
CA ILE A 15 17.89 -2.28 23.89
C ILE A 15 17.62 -1.32 22.72
N LYS A 16 18.02 -0.06 22.83
CA LYS A 16 17.90 0.92 21.72
C LYS A 16 18.70 0.48 20.50
N ALA A 17 19.97 0.11 20.68
CA ALA A 17 20.81 -0.38 19.60
C ALA A 17 20.23 -1.65 18.94
N PHE A 18 19.70 -2.58 19.73
CA PHE A 18 19.02 -3.77 19.20
C PHE A 18 17.77 -3.41 18.39
N MET A 19 16.94 -2.47 18.87
CA MET A 19 15.77 -1.99 18.12
C MET A 19 16.15 -1.27 16.82
N GLU A 20 17.22 -0.47 16.83
CA GLU A 20 17.73 0.21 15.62
C GLU A 20 18.27 -0.79 14.60
N ILE A 21 19.06 -1.78 15.04
CA ILE A 21 19.57 -2.86 14.16
C ILE A 21 18.41 -3.67 13.57
N ASN A 22 17.40 -4.02 14.38
CA ASN A 22 16.22 -4.72 13.91
C ASN A 22 15.45 -3.90 12.86
N ASN A 23 15.33 -2.59 13.05
CA ASN A 23 14.73 -1.70 12.06
C ASN A 23 15.53 -1.71 10.75
N ILE A 24 16.85 -1.52 10.79
CA ILE A 24 17.72 -1.53 9.60
C ILE A 24 17.61 -2.86 8.84
N ILE A 25 17.63 -3.98 9.56
CA ILE A 25 17.47 -5.31 8.95
C ILE A 25 16.11 -5.44 8.26
N GLN A 26 15.03 -4.95 8.88
CA GLN A 26 13.71 -4.94 8.25
C GLN A 26 13.67 -4.09 6.98
N TYR A 27 14.32 -2.91 6.95
CA TYR A 27 14.44 -2.10 5.74
C TYR A 27 15.17 -2.85 4.63
N ALA A 28 16.31 -3.48 4.96
CA ALA A 28 17.09 -4.25 4.01
C ALA A 28 16.29 -5.42 3.43
N ILE A 29 15.55 -6.16 4.28
CA ILE A 29 14.70 -7.28 3.84
C ILE A 29 13.61 -6.79 2.88
N ILE A 30 12.89 -5.73 3.24
CA ILE A 30 11.81 -5.19 2.38
C ILE A 30 12.39 -4.69 1.05
N PHE A 31 13.54 -4.01 1.08
CA PHE A 31 14.20 -3.53 -0.12
C PHE A 31 14.64 -4.67 -1.06
N VAL A 32 15.30 -5.70 -0.51
CA VAL A 32 15.71 -6.89 -1.28
C VAL A 32 14.48 -7.61 -1.85
N MET A 33 13.40 -7.72 -1.08
CA MET A 33 12.15 -8.31 -1.54
C MET A 33 11.53 -7.51 -2.68
N ALA A 34 11.57 -6.17 -2.63
CA ALA A 34 11.11 -5.31 -3.73
C ALA A 34 11.90 -5.56 -5.02
N LEU A 35 13.24 -5.60 -4.92
CA LEU A 35 14.12 -5.88 -6.05
C LEU A 35 13.88 -7.28 -6.63
N PHE A 36 13.69 -8.27 -5.76
CA PHE A 36 13.37 -9.64 -6.17
C PHE A 36 12.04 -9.69 -6.95
N LEU A 37 11.00 -9.01 -6.48
CA LEU A 37 9.71 -8.97 -7.16
C LEU A 37 9.77 -8.25 -8.52
N ILE A 38 10.55 -7.16 -8.62
CA ILE A 38 10.83 -6.50 -9.90
C ILE A 38 11.58 -7.45 -10.85
N GLY A 39 12.55 -8.21 -10.33
CA GLY A 39 13.26 -9.24 -11.07
C GLY A 39 12.34 -10.34 -11.59
N CYS A 40 11.47 -10.87 -10.74
CA CYS A 40 10.42 -11.83 -11.09
C CYS A 40 9.49 -11.28 -12.16
N HIS A 41 9.00 -10.05 -11.98
CA HIS A 41 8.18 -9.37 -12.97
C HIS A 41 8.89 -9.31 -14.33
N ASN A 42 10.13 -8.82 -14.38
CA ASN A 42 10.89 -8.70 -15.63
C ASN A 42 11.22 -10.04 -16.28
N TRP A 43 11.41 -11.09 -15.48
CA TRP A 43 11.61 -12.46 -15.97
C TRP A 43 10.36 -12.98 -16.69
N LEU A 44 9.16 -12.63 -16.24
CA LEU A 44 7.91 -13.02 -16.92
C LEU A 44 7.80 -12.45 -18.34
N PHE A 45 8.45 -11.32 -18.61
CA PHE A 45 8.53 -10.67 -19.93
C PHE A 45 9.73 -11.13 -20.79
N LYS A 46 10.57 -12.07 -20.33
CA LYS A 46 11.75 -12.53 -21.09
C LYS A 46 11.41 -13.48 -22.25
N SER A 47 10.28 -14.21 -22.23
CA SER A 47 9.88 -14.99 -23.40
C SER A 47 9.05 -14.13 -24.34
N ALA A 48 9.53 -13.93 -25.56
CA ALA A 48 8.90 -13.14 -26.62
C ALA A 48 7.61 -13.77 -27.19
N GLN A 49 6.67 -14.17 -26.33
CA GLN A 49 5.27 -14.30 -26.73
C GLN A 49 4.67 -12.91 -26.64
N SER A 50 4.01 -12.48 -27.72
CA SER A 50 3.35 -11.18 -27.80
C SER A 50 2.58 -10.90 -26.52
N ASN A 51 2.99 -9.87 -25.78
CA ASN A 51 2.31 -9.46 -24.56
C ASN A 51 0.83 -9.22 -24.90
N PRO A 52 -0.12 -10.05 -24.41
CA PRO A 52 -1.54 -9.91 -24.74
C PRO A 52 -2.12 -8.61 -24.19
N PHE A 53 -1.37 -7.92 -23.34
CA PHE A 53 -1.75 -6.65 -22.75
C PHE A 53 -1.33 -5.44 -23.58
N ARG A 54 -0.41 -5.60 -24.53
CA ARG A 54 0.12 -4.50 -25.35
C ARG A 54 -1.06 -3.88 -26.13
N ARG A 55 -1.41 -2.63 -25.81
CA ARG A 55 -2.57 -1.85 -26.35
C ARG A 55 -3.95 -2.13 -25.75
N SER A 56 -4.07 -2.99 -24.72
CA SER A 56 -5.35 -3.15 -24.03
C SER A 56 -5.57 -1.98 -23.07
N THR A 57 -6.48 -1.06 -23.41
CA THR A 57 -6.86 0.01 -22.48
C THR A 57 -7.58 -0.62 -21.29
N ILE A 58 -7.04 -0.35 -20.10
CA ILE A 58 -7.80 -0.58 -18.86
C ILE A 58 -8.81 0.57 -18.84
N ASP A 59 -9.95 0.45 -19.50
CA ASP A 59 -11.04 1.41 -19.33
C ASP A 59 -12.13 0.80 -18.48
N LEU A 60 -12.30 1.37 -17.28
CA LEU A 60 -13.41 1.02 -16.40
C LEU A 60 -14.66 1.68 -16.96
N THR A 61 -15.73 0.91 -17.11
CA THR A 61 -17.03 1.50 -17.41
C THR A 61 -17.46 2.37 -16.23
N PRO A 62 -18.29 3.40 -16.43
CA PRO A 62 -18.82 4.21 -15.33
C PRO A 62 -19.47 3.36 -14.23
N GLN A 63 -20.12 2.26 -14.60
CA GLN A 63 -20.71 1.30 -13.67
C GLN A 63 -19.66 0.58 -12.82
N GLU A 64 -18.59 0.07 -13.43
CA GLU A 64 -17.49 -0.58 -12.69
C GLU A 64 -16.78 0.41 -11.76
N GLN A 65 -16.60 1.66 -12.20
CA GLN A 65 -16.05 2.71 -11.35
C GLN A 65 -16.93 2.89 -10.11
N VAL A 66 -18.24 3.06 -10.28
CA VAL A 66 -19.18 3.19 -9.17
C VAL A 66 -19.16 1.96 -8.26
N VAL A 67 -19.14 0.74 -8.79
CA VAL A 67 -19.09 -0.49 -7.98
C VAL A 67 -17.80 -0.56 -7.16
N ILE A 68 -16.65 -0.27 -7.78
CA ILE A 68 -15.36 -0.24 -7.07
C ILE A 68 -15.39 0.86 -6.00
N TYR A 69 -15.90 2.05 -6.32
CA TYR A 69 -15.96 3.17 -5.38
C TYR A 69 -16.90 2.89 -4.21
N VAL A 70 -18.12 2.42 -4.47
CA VAL A 70 -19.09 2.06 -3.42
C VAL A 70 -18.58 0.90 -2.58
N GLY A 71 -17.93 -0.08 -3.21
CA GLY A 71 -17.32 -1.21 -2.51
C GLY A 71 -16.16 -0.79 -1.59
N LEU A 72 -15.26 0.07 -2.05
CA LEU A 72 -14.14 0.57 -1.24
C LEU A 72 -14.61 1.55 -0.17
N PHE A 73 -15.54 2.45 -0.49
CA PHE A 73 -16.16 3.35 0.46
C PHE A 73 -16.90 2.56 1.55
N GLY A 74 -17.85 1.72 1.15
CA GLY A 74 -18.64 0.91 2.07
C GLY A 74 -17.76 -0.02 2.89
N GLY A 75 -16.78 -0.69 2.27
CA GLY A 75 -15.82 -1.55 2.96
C GLY A 75 -14.99 -0.81 4.00
N THR A 76 -14.46 0.36 3.66
CA THR A 76 -13.64 1.19 4.58
C THR A 76 -14.49 1.72 5.73
N VAL A 77 -15.68 2.23 5.44
CA VAL A 77 -16.64 2.70 6.45
C VAL A 77 -17.04 1.56 7.40
N LEU A 78 -17.41 0.39 6.87
CA LEU A 78 -17.79 -0.78 7.68
C LEU A 78 -16.64 -1.27 8.56
N LEU A 79 -15.42 -1.37 8.01
CA LEU A 79 -14.22 -1.74 8.77
C LEU A 79 -13.96 -0.78 9.92
N MET A 80 -14.06 0.52 9.68
CA MET A 80 -13.85 1.53 10.72
C MET A 80 -14.99 1.55 11.74
N PHE A 81 -16.26 1.39 11.34
CA PHE A 81 -17.36 1.26 12.29
C PHE A 81 -17.22 0.02 13.17
N TRP A 82 -16.82 -1.12 12.61
CA TRP A 82 -16.58 -2.33 13.39
C TRP A 82 -15.50 -2.14 14.46
N ILE A 83 -14.49 -1.30 14.16
CA ILE A 83 -13.35 -1.03 15.04
C ILE A 83 -13.63 0.10 16.05
N ILE A 84 -14.40 1.13 15.66
CA ILE A 84 -14.65 2.35 16.44
C ILE A 84 -15.95 2.25 17.26
N ALA A 85 -16.94 1.47 16.83
CA ALA A 85 -18.21 1.29 17.55
C ALA A 85 -18.06 0.91 19.04
N PRO A 86 -17.04 0.12 19.47
CA PRO A 86 -16.85 -0.17 20.89
C PRO A 86 -16.34 1.02 21.73
N ILE A 87 -15.87 2.11 21.11
CA ILE A 87 -15.09 3.16 21.77
C ILE A 87 -15.84 4.49 21.62
N SER A 88 -16.80 4.72 22.50
CA SER A 88 -17.83 5.77 22.35
C SER A 88 -17.29 7.21 22.35
N GLN A 89 -16.09 7.44 22.87
CA GLN A 89 -15.51 8.76 23.15
C GLN A 89 -14.86 9.46 21.95
N PHE A 90 -14.60 8.76 20.84
CA PHE A 90 -13.88 9.30 19.67
C PHE A 90 -14.67 9.15 18.35
N ARG A 91 -16.01 9.10 18.43
CA ARG A 91 -16.86 8.84 17.26
C ARG A 91 -16.75 9.90 16.16
N LEU A 92 -16.64 11.19 16.49
CA LEU A 92 -16.57 12.26 15.50
C LEU A 92 -15.20 12.31 14.79
N ASP A 93 -14.10 12.21 15.54
CA ASP A 93 -12.74 12.18 14.96
C ASP A 93 -12.54 10.93 14.09
N GLY A 94 -13.11 9.80 14.53
CA GLY A 94 -13.21 8.58 13.74
C GLY A 94 -13.96 8.77 12.42
N LEU A 95 -15.09 9.49 12.43
CA LEU A 95 -15.87 9.80 11.24
C LEU A 95 -15.14 10.74 10.26
N ILE A 96 -14.39 11.72 10.78
CA ILE A 96 -13.55 12.60 9.96
C ILE A 96 -12.42 11.79 9.31
N ALA A 97 -11.75 10.93 10.07
CA ALA A 97 -10.72 10.03 9.55
C ALA A 97 -11.28 9.08 8.47
N ILE A 98 -12.50 8.54 8.67
CA ILE A 98 -13.22 7.75 7.65
C ILE A 98 -13.41 8.56 6.37
N GLY A 99 -13.89 9.80 6.48
CA GLY A 99 -14.13 10.68 5.34
C GLY A 99 -12.86 10.99 4.55
N VAL A 100 -11.80 11.40 5.24
CA VAL A 100 -10.49 11.70 4.63
C VAL A 100 -9.88 10.47 3.97
N THR A 101 -9.93 9.31 4.63
CA THR A 101 -9.44 8.04 4.08
C THR A 101 -10.20 7.68 2.83
N SER A 102 -11.53 7.76 2.87
CA SER A 102 -12.40 7.43 1.74
C SER A 102 -12.15 8.29 0.51
N ILE A 103 -12.01 9.60 0.70
CA ILE A 103 -11.69 10.53 -0.39
C ILE A 103 -10.30 10.21 -0.95
N SER A 104 -9.34 9.96 -0.09
CA SER A 104 -7.97 9.64 -0.52
C SER A 104 -7.89 8.28 -1.24
N SER A 105 -8.65 7.27 -0.80
CA SER A 105 -8.81 5.99 -1.48
C SER A 105 -9.30 6.17 -2.92
N LEU A 106 -10.22 7.10 -3.16
CA LEU A 106 -10.71 7.40 -4.52
C LEU A 106 -9.59 7.91 -5.42
N PHE A 107 -8.77 8.86 -4.94
CA PHE A 107 -7.60 9.34 -5.67
C PHE A 107 -6.54 8.25 -5.85
N ILE A 108 -6.36 7.36 -4.87
CA ILE A 108 -5.48 6.20 -5.01
C ILE A 108 -5.95 5.31 -6.16
N ILE A 109 -7.23 4.95 -6.25
CA ILE A 109 -7.76 4.11 -7.34
C ILE A 109 -7.54 4.77 -8.71
N LEU A 110 -7.84 6.07 -8.80
CA LEU A 110 -7.69 6.86 -10.03
C LEU A 110 -6.25 6.88 -10.54
N THR A 111 -5.26 6.87 -9.64
CA THR A 111 -3.83 6.89 -10.00
C THR A 111 -3.23 5.49 -10.11
N LEU A 112 -3.72 4.53 -9.33
CA LEU A 112 -3.30 3.13 -9.34
C LEU A 112 -3.67 2.45 -10.66
N LYS A 113 -4.84 2.75 -11.22
CA LYS A 113 -5.29 2.21 -12.51
C LYS A 113 -4.28 2.49 -13.66
N PRO A 114 -3.93 3.74 -14.00
CA PRO A 114 -2.97 4.03 -15.06
C PRO A 114 -1.54 3.59 -14.73
N LEU A 115 -1.20 3.43 -13.43
CA LEU A 115 0.07 2.86 -12.99
C LEU A 115 0.13 1.35 -13.30
N LEU A 116 -0.86 0.58 -12.87
CA LEU A 116 -0.92 -0.87 -13.12
C LEU A 116 -0.99 -1.19 -14.61
N GLY A 117 -1.66 -0.35 -15.40
CA GLY A 117 -1.64 -0.42 -16.87
C GLY A 117 -0.23 -0.30 -17.43
N ALA A 118 0.51 0.73 -17.03
CA ALA A 118 1.89 0.94 -17.48
C ALA A 118 2.82 -0.22 -17.06
N MET A 119 2.69 -0.71 -15.83
CA MET A 119 3.47 -1.85 -15.33
C MET A 119 3.16 -3.16 -16.07
N ARG A 120 2.03 -3.27 -16.75
CA ARG A 120 1.61 -4.49 -17.45
C ARG A 120 2.06 -4.52 -18.90
N GLU A 121 2.31 -3.35 -19.48
CA GLU A 121 2.68 -3.22 -20.89
C GLU A 121 4.17 -3.48 -21.12
N ASP A 122 5.02 -3.05 -20.19
CA ASP A 122 6.46 -3.07 -20.35
C ASP A 122 7.20 -3.56 -19.09
N LYS A 123 8.47 -3.95 -19.31
CA LYS A 123 9.39 -4.30 -18.24
C LYS A 123 9.62 -3.12 -17.30
N LEU A 124 9.67 -3.39 -16.00
CA LEU A 124 9.99 -2.41 -14.98
C LEU A 124 11.50 -2.14 -14.97
N SER A 125 11.89 -0.90 -15.22
CA SER A 125 13.27 -0.46 -15.06
C SER A 125 13.52 0.06 -13.64
N TYR A 126 14.79 0.25 -13.27
CA TYR A 126 15.15 0.94 -12.02
C TYR A 126 14.59 2.37 -11.96
N GLY A 127 14.32 2.99 -13.11
CA GLY A 127 13.63 4.29 -13.22
C GLY A 127 12.15 4.24 -12.82
N PHE A 128 11.58 3.08 -12.49
CA PHE A 128 10.20 2.98 -12.04
C PHE A 128 9.93 3.75 -10.74
N VAL A 129 10.90 3.78 -9.81
CA VAL A 129 10.75 4.48 -8.52
C VAL A 129 10.64 6.00 -8.70
N ILE A 130 11.18 6.55 -9.78
CA ILE A 130 11.08 7.97 -10.15
C ILE A 130 9.98 8.23 -11.19
N ASN A 131 9.19 7.21 -11.54
CA ASN A 131 8.08 7.38 -12.48
C ASN A 131 6.98 8.25 -11.86
N GLN A 132 6.52 9.26 -12.58
CA GLN A 132 5.52 10.22 -12.09
C GLN A 132 4.21 9.53 -11.63
N LYS A 133 3.74 8.50 -12.34
CA LYS A 133 2.53 7.76 -11.96
C LYS A 133 2.75 7.00 -10.66
N PHE A 134 3.92 6.37 -10.52
CA PHE A 134 4.29 5.67 -9.28
C PHE A 134 4.40 6.64 -8.11
N LEU A 135 5.14 7.75 -8.28
CA LEU A 135 5.32 8.77 -7.25
C LEU A 135 3.99 9.39 -6.80
N LEU A 136 3.09 9.68 -7.74
CA LEU A 136 1.77 10.23 -7.41
C LEU A 136 0.92 9.23 -6.62
N THR A 137 0.87 7.97 -7.04
CA THR A 137 0.15 6.92 -6.31
C THR A 137 0.76 6.68 -4.93
N ALA A 138 2.10 6.60 -4.84
CA ALA A 138 2.80 6.44 -3.58
C ALA A 138 2.56 7.63 -2.63
N TYR A 139 2.60 8.86 -3.15
CA TYR A 139 2.30 10.07 -2.39
C TYR A 139 0.88 10.01 -1.81
N LEU A 140 -0.12 9.64 -2.60
CA LEU A 140 -1.51 9.54 -2.13
C LEU A 140 -1.70 8.46 -1.06
N ILE A 141 -1.02 7.32 -1.21
CA ILE A 141 -1.02 6.27 -0.18
C ILE A 141 -0.33 6.78 1.10
N ILE A 142 0.85 7.39 1.00
CA ILE A 142 1.57 7.99 2.14
C ILE A 142 0.70 9.05 2.82
N PHE A 143 0.09 9.94 2.04
CA PHE A 143 -0.82 10.97 2.55
C PHE A 143 -2.01 10.34 3.29
N THR A 144 -2.60 9.28 2.74
CA THR A 144 -3.71 8.56 3.38
C THR A 144 -3.26 7.97 4.71
N GLU A 145 -2.13 7.27 4.73
CA GLU A 145 -1.59 6.64 5.93
C GLU A 145 -1.17 7.68 6.99
N LEU A 146 -0.50 8.77 6.59
CA LEU A 146 -0.09 9.83 7.51
C LEU A 146 -1.26 10.65 8.04
N SER A 147 -2.26 10.96 7.20
CA SER A 147 -3.49 11.61 7.64
C SER A 147 -4.18 10.73 8.67
N PHE A 148 -4.29 9.44 8.38
CA PHE A 148 -4.87 8.47 9.30
C PHE A 148 -4.10 8.42 10.63
N LEU A 149 -2.76 8.34 10.58
CA LEU A 149 -1.90 8.34 11.77
C LEU A 149 -2.01 9.64 12.57
N ASN A 150 -2.09 10.80 11.91
CA ASN A 150 -2.16 12.10 12.56
C ASN A 150 -3.45 12.27 13.36
N TRP A 151 -4.60 11.98 12.75
CA TRP A 151 -5.90 12.06 13.41
C TRP A 151 -6.05 11.04 14.55
N PHE A 152 -5.37 9.89 14.45
CA PHE A 152 -5.40 8.88 15.50
C PHE A 152 -4.34 9.03 16.58
N LYS A 153 -3.26 9.80 16.38
CA LYS A 153 -2.26 10.11 17.42
C LYS A 153 -2.94 10.73 18.65
N GLU A 154 -4.03 11.47 18.47
CA GLU A 154 -4.84 12.01 19.56
C GLU A 154 -5.58 10.93 20.39
N ILE A 155 -5.64 9.68 19.92
CA ILE A 155 -6.42 8.56 20.49
C ILE A 155 -5.49 7.49 21.16
N THR A 156 -4.17 7.71 21.22
CA THR A 156 -3.13 6.66 21.38
C THR A 156 -2.79 6.16 22.81
N ILE A 157 -3.75 5.55 23.50
CA ILE A 157 -3.41 4.47 24.48
C ILE A 157 -4.38 3.27 24.35
N TYR A 158 -5.61 3.47 23.89
CA TYR A 158 -6.68 2.47 23.98
C TYR A 158 -6.97 1.67 22.70
N VAL A 159 -6.38 2.03 21.55
CA VAL A 159 -6.86 1.58 20.21
C VAL A 159 -5.79 0.99 19.29
N GLN A 160 -4.61 0.67 19.83
CA GLN A 160 -3.45 0.22 19.04
C GLN A 160 -3.66 -1.11 18.31
N THR A 161 -4.26 -2.12 18.95
CA THR A 161 -4.49 -3.43 18.32
C THR A 161 -5.57 -3.38 17.23
N PRO A 162 -6.75 -2.77 17.47
CA PRO A 162 -7.74 -2.57 16.41
C PRO A 162 -7.20 -1.75 15.23
N PHE A 163 -6.30 -0.81 15.48
CA PHE A 163 -5.60 -0.05 14.45
C PHE A 163 -4.76 -0.94 13.51
N LEU A 164 -3.92 -1.81 14.06
CA LEU A 164 -3.09 -2.70 13.24
C LEU A 164 -3.95 -3.64 12.38
N ILE A 165 -5.09 -4.07 12.92
CA ILE A 165 -6.07 -4.87 12.20
C ILE A 165 -6.68 -4.07 11.04
N PHE A 166 -7.07 -2.81 11.27
CA PHE A 166 -7.58 -1.94 10.20
C PHE A 166 -6.59 -1.79 9.05
N VAL A 167 -5.34 -1.41 9.36
CA VAL A 167 -4.30 -1.19 8.34
C VAL A 167 -4.08 -2.46 7.53
N ALA A 168 -3.96 -3.62 8.19
CA ALA A 168 -3.80 -4.90 7.51
C ALA A 168 -4.98 -5.23 6.58
N LEU A 169 -6.22 -5.07 7.05
CA LEU A 169 -7.42 -5.34 6.27
C LEU A 169 -7.59 -4.36 5.10
N TYR A 170 -7.26 -3.08 5.31
CA TYR A 170 -7.30 -2.06 4.27
C TYR A 170 -6.24 -2.30 3.20
N SER A 171 -5.02 -2.71 3.57
CA SER A 171 -4.00 -3.12 2.60
C SER A 171 -4.45 -4.33 1.77
N VAL A 172 -5.13 -5.31 2.38
CA VAL A 172 -5.74 -6.45 1.67
C VAL A 172 -6.82 -5.97 0.70
N LEU A 173 -7.68 -5.03 1.12
CA LEU A 173 -8.72 -4.45 0.27
C LEU A 173 -8.13 -3.76 -0.97
N ILE A 174 -7.10 -2.93 -0.78
CA ILE A 174 -6.37 -2.26 -1.87
C ILE A 174 -5.71 -3.30 -2.80
N MET A 175 -5.17 -4.39 -2.26
CA MET A 175 -4.58 -5.47 -3.06
C MET A 175 -5.63 -6.18 -3.92
N ILE A 176 -6.79 -6.53 -3.36
CA ILE A 176 -7.90 -7.17 -4.10
C ILE A 176 -8.37 -6.24 -5.24
N VAL A 177 -8.54 -4.96 -4.94
CA VAL A 177 -8.94 -3.96 -5.94
C VAL A 177 -7.86 -3.79 -7.00
N GLY A 178 -6.59 -3.73 -6.62
CA GLY A 178 -5.46 -3.68 -7.55
C GLY A 178 -5.41 -4.88 -8.49
N ILE A 179 -5.61 -6.10 -7.97
CA ILE A 179 -5.72 -7.33 -8.77
C ILE A 179 -6.89 -7.21 -9.75
N TYR A 180 -8.07 -6.82 -9.26
CA TYR A 180 -9.27 -6.66 -10.11
C TYR A 180 -9.04 -5.62 -11.22
N LEU A 181 -8.37 -4.51 -10.92
CA LEU A 181 -8.00 -3.48 -11.89
C LEU A 181 -6.97 -3.97 -12.92
N GLY A 182 -6.08 -4.88 -12.53
CA GLY A 182 -5.06 -5.45 -13.41
C GLY A 182 -5.60 -6.42 -14.47
N ILE A 183 -6.79 -7.01 -14.26
CA ILE A 183 -7.42 -7.94 -15.20
C ILE A 183 -7.73 -7.22 -16.51
N PRO A 184 -7.25 -7.74 -17.67
CA PRO A 184 -7.47 -7.09 -18.96
C PRO A 184 -8.92 -7.24 -19.41
N LYS A 185 -9.30 -6.39 -20.36
CA LYS A 185 -10.57 -6.49 -21.07
C LYS A 185 -10.33 -7.00 -22.49
N ASN A 186 -11.25 -7.80 -23.00
CA ASN A 186 -11.31 -8.13 -24.43
C ASN A 186 -11.95 -6.98 -25.22
N ASP A 187 -12.03 -7.12 -26.55
CA ASP A 187 -12.62 -6.12 -27.45
C ASP A 187 -14.09 -5.81 -27.12
N ASP A 188 -14.82 -6.77 -26.52
CA ASP A 188 -16.19 -6.59 -26.03
C ASP A 188 -16.27 -5.86 -24.67
N GLY A 189 -15.15 -5.41 -24.12
CA GLY A 189 -15.06 -4.74 -22.83
C GLY A 189 -15.24 -5.66 -21.60
N LYS A 190 -15.28 -6.98 -21.79
CA LYS A 190 -15.42 -7.98 -20.71
C LYS A 190 -14.07 -8.30 -20.12
N LYS A 191 -14.00 -8.38 -18.78
CA LYS A 191 -12.80 -8.83 -18.07
C LYS A 191 -12.54 -10.30 -18.33
N VAL A 192 -11.40 -10.63 -18.93
CA VAL A 192 -11.02 -12.00 -19.26
C VAL A 192 -9.65 -12.28 -18.69
N LEU A 193 -9.54 -13.33 -17.86
CA LEU A 193 -8.24 -13.74 -17.35
C LEU A 193 -7.39 -14.30 -18.52
N PRO A 194 -6.12 -13.90 -18.63
CA PRO A 194 -5.22 -14.48 -19.63
C PRO A 194 -5.17 -16.00 -19.48
N THR A 195 -5.10 -16.72 -20.59
CA THR A 195 -4.95 -18.17 -20.60
C THR A 195 -3.59 -18.61 -20.06
N GLN A 196 -2.54 -17.82 -20.33
CA GLN A 196 -1.19 -18.12 -19.85
C GLN A 196 -0.99 -17.70 -18.39
N TRP A 197 -0.47 -18.63 -17.58
CA TRP A 197 -0.21 -18.42 -16.15
C TRP A 197 0.71 -17.23 -15.85
N ARG A 198 1.69 -16.96 -16.73
CA ARG A 198 2.65 -15.86 -16.57
C ARG A 198 1.96 -14.51 -16.46
N TRP A 199 0.97 -14.27 -17.30
CA TRP A 199 0.21 -13.02 -17.31
C TRP A 199 -0.75 -12.91 -16.14
N ARG A 200 -1.26 -14.04 -15.62
CA ARG A 200 -1.99 -14.06 -14.33
C ARG A 200 -1.09 -13.65 -13.18
N LEU A 201 0.16 -14.10 -13.16
CA LEU A 201 1.12 -13.68 -12.15
C LEU A 201 1.47 -12.20 -12.24
N VAL A 202 1.59 -11.62 -13.44
CA VAL A 202 1.81 -10.17 -13.59
C VAL A 202 0.67 -9.36 -12.95
N ILE A 203 -0.59 -9.80 -13.12
CA ILE A 203 -1.77 -9.15 -12.51
C ILE A 203 -1.68 -9.15 -10.98
N VAL A 204 -1.15 -10.21 -10.38
CA VAL A 204 -1.00 -10.33 -8.92
C VAL A 204 0.24 -9.61 -8.41
N LEU A 205 1.36 -9.70 -9.13
CA LEU A 205 2.65 -9.12 -8.74
C LEU A 205 2.63 -7.60 -8.73
N ASN A 206 2.00 -6.96 -9.72
CA ASN A 206 2.02 -5.51 -9.87
C ASN A 206 1.46 -4.76 -8.64
N PRO A 207 0.26 -5.05 -8.11
CA PRO A 207 -0.23 -4.39 -6.90
C PRO A 207 0.63 -4.69 -5.66
N ILE A 208 1.23 -5.88 -5.56
CA ILE A 208 2.15 -6.22 -4.45
C ILE A 208 3.42 -5.36 -4.53
N ILE A 209 4.00 -5.20 -5.72
CA ILE A 209 5.18 -4.36 -5.93
C ILE A 209 4.88 -2.91 -5.53
N VAL A 210 3.71 -2.37 -5.94
CA VAL A 210 3.31 -1.01 -5.57
C VAL A 210 3.19 -0.86 -4.06
N VAL A 211 2.41 -1.71 -3.39
CA VAL A 211 2.21 -1.64 -1.93
C VAL A 211 3.55 -1.71 -1.20
N LEU A 212 4.41 -2.65 -1.58
CA LEU A 212 5.67 -2.90 -0.89
C LEU A 212 6.68 -1.77 -1.08
N LEU A 213 6.81 -1.23 -2.29
CA LEU A 213 7.64 -0.04 -2.53
C LEU A 213 7.08 1.19 -1.80
N THR A 214 5.76 1.36 -1.78
CA THR A 214 5.13 2.45 -1.04
C THR A 214 5.34 2.31 0.46
N SER A 215 5.23 1.12 1.05
CA SER A 215 5.55 0.92 2.47
C SER A 215 7.00 1.25 2.81
N LEU A 216 7.94 0.98 1.90
CA LEU A 216 9.33 1.39 2.06
C LEU A 216 9.47 2.92 2.07
N LEU A 217 8.76 3.61 1.17
CA LEU A 217 8.72 5.08 1.13
C LEU A 217 8.07 5.67 2.39
N VAL A 218 6.94 5.13 2.85
CA VAL A 218 6.28 5.55 4.10
C VAL A 218 7.26 5.47 5.26
N LYS A 219 7.91 4.31 5.43
CA LYS A 219 8.88 4.12 6.51
C LYS A 219 10.06 5.07 6.40
N LEU A 220 10.54 5.38 5.20
CA LEU A 220 11.62 6.33 4.97
C LEU A 220 11.20 7.77 5.32
N VAL A 221 10.01 8.19 4.88
CA VAL A 221 9.43 9.51 5.22
C VAL A 221 9.25 9.65 6.72
N LEU A 222 8.70 8.63 7.40
CA LEU A 222 8.56 8.61 8.86
C LEU A 222 9.91 8.74 9.57
N SER A 223 10.94 8.02 9.11
CA SER A 223 12.29 8.14 9.68
C SER A 223 12.88 9.55 9.51
N ILE A 224 12.66 10.19 8.36
CA ILE A 224 13.10 11.58 8.13
C ILE A 224 12.37 12.53 9.07
N ILE A 225 11.04 12.41 9.18
CA ILE A 225 10.24 13.25 10.08
C ILE A 225 10.72 13.11 11.52
N LEU A 226 10.97 11.88 11.99
CA LEU A 226 11.46 11.61 13.34
C LEU A 226 12.88 12.10 13.60
N LEU A 227 13.72 12.22 12.56
CA LEU A 227 15.09 12.72 12.68
C LEU A 227 15.15 14.25 12.73
N VAL A 228 14.14 14.93 12.17
CA VAL A 228 14.03 16.40 12.13
C VAL A 228 13.34 16.96 13.38
N GLN A 229 12.61 16.13 14.13
CA GLN A 229 11.98 16.47 15.42
C GLN A 229 12.92 16.28 16.60
#